data_AF-A0A939YV63-F1
#
_entry.id   AF-A0A939YV63-F1
#
_cell.length_a   1.000
_cell.length_b   1.000
_cell.length_c   1.000
_cell.angle_alpha   90.00
_cell.angle_beta   90.00
_cell.angle_gamma   90.00
#
_symmetry.space_group_name_H-M   'P 1'
#
loop_
_entity.id
_entity.type
_entity.pdbx_description
1 polymer ?
#
loop_
_entity_poly.entity_id
_entity_poly.type
_entity_poly.pdbx_seq_one_letter_code
_entity_poly.pdbx_strand_id
1 'polypeptide(L)'
;MLDIKFVRANPEAVKENIRKKFQDEKLPMVDEVIAMDEELRAAKTRGDELRANRNAVSKQIGQLMKAGKKDEAEEAKKQVTEMADELAALEAREEVLSAEITQRMMVIPQMIDDSVPIGKDDSENVELERFGEPVVPEWEVPYHIDIMEMFNGVDLDSARRTSGNGFYYLKGDIARLHSSILSYARDFMINKGFEYFIPPFMIHGDVVKGVMSFKEMENMMY
;
A
#
# COMPACT_ATOMS: atom_id res chain seq x y z
N MET A 1 1.57 -3.05 4.61
CA MET A 1 0.34 -3.30 5.38
C MET A 1 0.69 -4.18 6.56
N LEU A 2 0.10 -3.92 7.74
CA LEU A 2 0.27 -4.78 8.91
C LEU A 2 -0.42 -6.14 8.71
N ASP A 3 0.02 -7.16 9.45
CA ASP A 3 -0.72 -8.43 9.51
C ASP A 3 -2.05 -8.20 10.25
N ILE A 4 -3.17 -8.60 9.63
CA ILE A 4 -4.51 -8.51 10.24
C ILE A 4 -4.58 -9.25 11.58
N LYS A 5 -3.83 -10.34 11.75
CA LYS A 5 -3.74 -11.06 13.03
C LYS A 5 -3.09 -10.20 14.11
N PHE A 6 -2.07 -9.43 13.75
CA PHE A 6 -1.41 -8.51 14.67
C PHE A 6 -2.35 -7.40 15.09
N VAL A 7 -3.08 -6.80 14.14
CA VAL A 7 -4.07 -5.74 14.42
C VAL A 7 -5.17 -6.24 15.36
N ARG A 8 -5.70 -7.45 15.11
CA ARG A 8 -6.71 -8.08 15.97
C ARG A 8 -6.19 -8.39 17.38
N ALA A 9 -4.95 -8.85 17.50
CA ALA A 9 -4.35 -9.21 18.78
C ALA A 9 -3.88 -7.99 19.59
N ASN A 10 -3.51 -6.90 18.93
CA ASN A 10 -2.89 -5.72 19.54
C ASN A 10 -3.54 -4.39 19.08
N PRO A 11 -4.87 -4.23 19.13
CA PRO A 11 -5.55 -3.06 18.60
C PRO A 11 -5.08 -1.75 19.24
N GLU A 12 -4.88 -1.76 20.55
CA GLU A 12 -4.44 -0.57 21.29
C GLU A 12 -3.00 -0.17 20.96
N ALA A 13 -2.11 -1.12 20.68
CA ALA A 13 -0.76 -0.82 20.23
C ALA A 13 -0.77 -0.15 18.85
N VAL A 14 -1.63 -0.61 17.94
CA VAL A 14 -1.81 0.00 16.61
C VAL A 14 -2.39 1.41 16.74
N LYS A 15 -3.42 1.60 17.58
CA LYS A 15 -4.00 2.93 17.85
C LYS A 15 -2.97 3.87 18.46
N GLU A 16 -2.17 3.40 19.41
CA GLU A 16 -1.13 4.23 20.00
C GLU A 16 -0.06 4.63 18.98
N ASN A 17 0.36 3.70 18.11
CA ASN A 17 1.25 4.02 16.99
C ASN A 17 0.67 5.09 16.05
N ILE A 18 -0.64 5.04 15.78
CA ILE A 18 -1.33 6.07 14.98
C ILE A 18 -1.25 7.43 15.67
N ARG A 19 -1.46 7.50 17.00
CA ARG A 19 -1.32 8.75 17.77
C ARG A 19 0.10 9.29 17.74
N LYS A 20 1.10 8.43 17.92
CA LYS A 20 2.52 8.80 17.81
C LYS A 20 2.90 9.34 16.43
N LYS A 21 2.15 9.00 15.39
CA LYS A 21 2.29 9.50 14.02
C LYS A 21 1.39 10.70 13.71
N PHE A 22 0.63 11.20 14.68
CA PHE A 22 -0.28 12.35 14.53
C PHE A 22 -1.34 12.16 13.44
N GLN A 23 -1.84 10.93 13.28
CA GLN A 23 -2.84 10.54 12.27
C GLN A 23 -4.17 10.10 12.91
N ASP A 24 -4.64 10.86 13.91
CA ASP A 24 -5.80 10.53 14.72
C ASP A 24 -7.07 10.25 13.90
N GLU A 25 -7.19 10.83 12.70
CA GLU A 25 -8.28 10.57 11.76
C GLU A 25 -8.39 9.09 11.34
N LYS A 26 -7.32 8.31 11.52
CA LYS A 26 -7.27 6.88 11.17
C LYS A 26 -7.60 5.96 12.34
N LEU A 27 -7.73 6.47 13.56
CA LEU A 27 -8.04 5.65 14.74
C LEU A 27 -9.31 4.78 14.58
N PRO A 28 -10.44 5.30 14.04
CA PRO A 28 -11.65 4.50 13.86
C PRO A 28 -11.45 3.29 12.94
N MET A 29 -10.52 3.39 11.98
CA MET A 29 -10.28 2.34 10.99
C MET A 29 -9.79 1.05 11.64
N VAL A 30 -9.12 1.11 12.79
CA VAL A 30 -8.66 -0.08 13.51
C VAL A 30 -9.84 -0.91 13.97
N ASP A 31 -10.83 -0.28 14.61
CA ASP A 31 -12.01 -0.96 15.14
C ASP A 31 -12.94 -1.42 14.01
N GLU A 32 -13.11 -0.60 12.97
CA GLU A 32 -13.88 -0.96 11.76
C GLU A 32 -13.33 -2.22 11.09
N VAL A 33 -12.00 -2.29 10.90
CA VAL A 33 -11.35 -3.44 10.27
C VAL A 33 -11.53 -4.70 11.12
N ILE A 34 -11.43 -4.60 12.45
CA ILE A 34 -11.61 -5.74 13.34
C ILE A 34 -13.05 -6.27 13.27
N ALA A 35 -14.04 -5.37 13.26
CA ALA A 35 -15.45 -5.74 13.12
C ALA A 35 -15.73 -6.41 11.76
N MET A 36 -15.20 -5.86 10.67
CA MET A 36 -15.34 -6.47 9.33
C MET A 36 -14.64 -7.82 9.23
N ASP A 37 -13.45 -7.97 9.83
CA ASP A 37 -12.73 -9.24 9.89
C ASP A 37 -13.50 -10.30 10.69
N GLU A 38 -14.18 -9.90 11.77
CA GLU A 38 -15.08 -10.79 12.50
C GLU A 38 -16.26 -11.25 11.64
N GLU A 39 -16.93 -10.32 10.96
CA GLU A 39 -18.02 -10.63 10.04
C GLU A 39 -17.55 -11.56 8.91
N LEU A 40 -16.38 -11.29 8.33
CA LEU A 40 -15.79 -12.09 7.26
C LEU A 40 -15.49 -13.53 7.73
N ARG A 41 -14.96 -13.69 8.94
CA ARG A 41 -14.69 -15.02 9.52
C ARG A 41 -15.99 -15.77 9.84
N ALA A 42 -17.01 -15.08 10.32
CA ALA A 42 -18.33 -15.67 10.57
C ALA A 42 -18.99 -16.13 9.25
N ALA A 43 -18.95 -15.28 8.21
CA ALA A 43 -19.46 -15.61 6.89
C ALA A 43 -18.78 -16.85 6.30
N LYS A 44 -17.45 -16.93 6.36
CA LYS A 44 -16.67 -18.10 5.92
C LYS A 44 -17.05 -19.37 6.65
N THR A 45 -17.15 -19.29 7.98
CA THR A 45 -17.54 -20.43 8.81
C THR A 45 -18.94 -20.92 8.44
N ARG A 46 -19.89 -20.00 8.28
CA ARG A 46 -21.26 -20.31 7.87
C ARG A 46 -21.31 -20.90 6.45
N GLY A 47 -20.53 -20.37 5.52
CA GLY A 47 -20.41 -20.89 4.16
C GLY A 47 -19.90 -22.34 4.16
N ASP A 48 -18.89 -22.65 4.97
CA ASP A 48 -18.37 -24.02 5.11
C ASP A 48 -19.41 -24.98 5.70
N GLU A 49 -20.16 -24.55 6.73
CA GLU A 49 -21.27 -25.31 7.29
C GLU A 49 -22.36 -25.58 6.25
N LEU A 50 -22.77 -24.58 5.48
CA LEU A 50 -23.77 -24.72 4.42
C LEU A 50 -23.31 -25.67 3.32
N ARG A 51 -22.05 -25.60 2.89
CA ARG A 51 -21.48 -26.55 1.91
C ARG A 51 -21.53 -27.99 2.43
N ALA A 52 -21.15 -28.20 3.69
CA ALA A 52 -21.20 -29.51 4.32
C ALA A 52 -22.64 -30.04 4.43
N ASN A 53 -23.57 -29.19 4.90
CA ASN A 53 -24.98 -29.53 5.03
C ASN A 53 -25.64 -29.82 3.68
N ARG A 54 -25.42 -28.98 2.67
CA ARG A 54 -25.94 -29.18 1.30
C ARG A 54 -25.50 -30.53 0.74
N ASN A 55 -24.24 -30.92 0.93
CA ASN A 55 -23.73 -32.20 0.46
C ASN A 55 -24.38 -33.40 1.20
N ALA A 56 -24.62 -33.26 2.51
CA ALA A 56 -25.32 -34.26 3.30
C ALA A 56 -26.79 -34.40 2.87
N VAL A 57 -27.53 -33.29 2.73
CA VAL A 57 -28.93 -33.28 2.28
C VAL A 57 -29.05 -33.81 0.85
N SER A 58 -28.13 -33.44 -0.06
CA SER A 58 -28.12 -33.97 -1.43
C SER A 58 -27.98 -35.49 -1.48
N LYS A 59 -27.18 -36.08 -0.59
CA LYS A 59 -27.06 -37.54 -0.45
C LYS A 59 -28.35 -38.16 0.11
N GLN A 60 -29.00 -37.50 1.06
CA GLN A 60 -30.30 -37.93 1.60
C GLN A 60 -31.42 -37.89 0.55
N ILE A 61 -31.47 -36.87 -0.32
CA ILE A 61 -32.43 -36.81 -1.44
C ILE A 61 -32.31 -38.05 -2.32
N GLY A 62 -31.08 -38.44 -2.69
CA GLY A 62 -30.84 -39.65 -3.47
C GLY A 62 -31.30 -40.94 -2.77
N GLN A 63 -31.24 -41.00 -1.45
CA GLN A 63 -31.75 -42.12 -0.65
C GLN A 63 -33.28 -42.12 -0.55
N LEU A 64 -33.90 -40.97 -0.29
CA LEU A 64 -35.35 -40.79 -0.21
C LEU A 64 -36.05 -41.12 -1.53
N MET A 65 -35.46 -40.69 -2.65
CA MET A 65 -35.94 -41.02 -4.00
C MET A 65 -35.89 -42.53 -4.28
N LYS A 66 -34.82 -43.23 -3.84
CA LYS A 66 -34.72 -44.70 -3.93
C LYS A 66 -35.74 -45.42 -3.05
N ALA A 67 -36.10 -44.82 -1.92
CA ALA A 67 -37.10 -45.35 -0.99
C ALA A 67 -38.56 -45.01 -1.37
N GLY A 68 -38.79 -44.30 -2.47
CA GLY A 68 -40.13 -43.92 -2.94
C GLY A 68 -40.79 -42.79 -2.14
N LYS A 69 -40.08 -42.16 -1.21
CA LYS A 69 -40.56 -41.07 -0.34
C LYS A 69 -40.45 -39.71 -1.06
N LYS A 70 -41.32 -39.50 -2.06
CA LYS A 70 -41.24 -38.33 -2.94
C LYS A 70 -41.47 -37.00 -2.21
N ASP A 71 -42.42 -36.95 -1.29
CA ASP A 71 -42.75 -35.70 -0.59
C ASP A 71 -41.60 -35.22 0.32
N GLU A 72 -40.96 -36.16 1.05
CA GLU A 72 -39.76 -35.89 1.85
C GLU A 72 -38.57 -35.46 0.98
N ALA A 73 -38.46 -36.01 -0.24
CA ALA A 73 -37.39 -35.64 -1.18
C ALA A 73 -37.58 -34.25 -1.79
N GLU A 74 -38.81 -33.81 -2.06
CA GLU A 74 -39.10 -32.45 -2.54
C GLU A 74 -38.83 -31.39 -1.45
N GLU A 75 -39.19 -31.66 -0.19
CA GLU A 75 -38.85 -30.76 0.92
C GLU A 75 -37.33 -30.62 1.09
N ALA A 76 -36.59 -31.73 1.00
CA ALA A 76 -35.14 -31.71 1.07
C ALA A 76 -34.49 -30.98 -0.13
N LYS A 77 -35.09 -31.04 -1.34
CA LYS A 77 -34.64 -30.22 -2.48
C LYS A 77 -34.83 -28.73 -2.23
N LYS A 78 -35.95 -28.34 -1.62
CA LYS A 78 -36.20 -26.94 -1.26
C LYS A 78 -35.15 -26.43 -0.27
N GLN A 79 -34.80 -27.22 0.74
CA GLN A 79 -33.71 -26.89 1.67
C GLN A 79 -32.36 -26.74 0.96
N VAL A 80 -32.06 -27.59 -0.03
CA VAL A 80 -30.82 -27.46 -0.83
C VAL A 80 -30.81 -26.16 -1.63
N THR A 81 -31.94 -25.74 -2.19
CA THR A 81 -32.08 -24.45 -2.88
C THR A 81 -31.89 -23.28 -1.92
N GLU A 82 -32.57 -23.29 -0.76
CA GLU A 82 -32.43 -22.24 0.26
C GLU A 82 -30.97 -22.12 0.76
N MET A 83 -30.29 -23.25 0.99
CA MET A 83 -28.86 -23.26 1.35
C MET A 83 -27.96 -22.74 0.21
N ALA A 84 -28.32 -22.97 -1.05
CA ALA A 84 -27.56 -22.47 -2.19
C ALA A 84 -27.71 -20.95 -2.33
N ASP A 85 -28.91 -20.41 -2.11
CA ASP A 85 -29.18 -18.98 -2.14
C ASP A 85 -28.47 -18.26 -0.98
N GLU A 86 -28.50 -18.81 0.23
CA GLU A 86 -27.76 -18.29 1.39
C GLU A 86 -26.24 -18.31 1.13
N LEU A 87 -25.73 -19.40 0.57
CA LEU A 87 -24.30 -19.52 0.23
C LEU A 87 -23.86 -18.46 -0.80
N ALA A 88 -24.66 -18.23 -1.84
CA ALA A 88 -24.37 -17.21 -2.84
C ALA A 88 -24.35 -15.79 -2.22
N ALA A 89 -25.27 -15.50 -1.30
CA ALA A 89 -25.29 -14.22 -0.58
C ALA A 89 -24.06 -14.03 0.32
N LEU A 90 -23.63 -15.10 1.02
CA LEU A 90 -22.43 -15.08 1.85
C LEU A 90 -21.16 -14.87 1.01
N GLU A 91 -21.03 -15.56 -0.13
CA GLU A 91 -19.86 -15.41 -1.01
C GLU A 91 -19.74 -13.98 -1.56
N ALA A 92 -20.85 -13.35 -1.95
CA ALA A 92 -20.85 -11.94 -2.34
C ALA A 92 -20.46 -11.01 -1.17
N ARG A 93 -20.92 -11.32 0.05
CA ARG A 93 -20.58 -10.55 1.25
C ARG A 93 -19.10 -10.69 1.62
N GLU A 94 -18.54 -11.89 1.49
CA GLU A 94 -17.12 -12.15 1.71
C GLU A 94 -16.23 -11.33 0.76
N GLU A 95 -16.59 -11.24 -0.52
CA GLU A 95 -15.85 -10.46 -1.51
C GLU A 95 -15.82 -8.96 -1.14
N VAL A 96 -16.99 -8.41 -0.80
CA VAL A 96 -17.12 -7.00 -0.38
C VAL A 96 -16.30 -6.73 0.89
N LEU A 97 -16.47 -7.56 1.93
CA LEU A 97 -15.74 -7.40 3.19
C LEU A 97 -14.22 -7.53 2.98
N SER A 98 -13.77 -8.48 2.16
CA SER A 98 -12.34 -8.67 1.88
C SER A 98 -11.74 -7.46 1.17
N ALA A 99 -12.45 -6.87 0.20
CA ALA A 99 -12.01 -5.67 -0.50
C ALA A 99 -11.95 -4.47 0.46
N GLU A 100 -12.98 -4.27 1.27
CA GLU A 100 -13.07 -3.18 2.25
C GLU A 100 -12.00 -3.27 3.35
N ILE A 101 -11.75 -4.46 3.88
CA ILE A 101 -10.67 -4.72 4.85
C ILE A 101 -9.32 -4.37 4.23
N THR A 102 -9.08 -4.85 3.00
CA THR A 102 -7.81 -4.59 2.30
C THR A 102 -7.58 -3.10 2.11
N GLN A 103 -8.60 -2.36 1.65
CA GLN A 103 -8.50 -0.92 1.44
C GLN A 103 -8.18 -0.16 2.73
N ARG A 104 -8.88 -0.47 3.82
CA ARG A 104 -8.64 0.17 5.13
C ARG A 104 -7.28 -0.21 5.72
N MET A 105 -6.89 -1.48 5.60
CA MET A 105 -5.59 -1.93 6.10
C MET A 105 -4.41 -1.32 5.34
N MET A 106 -4.57 -0.98 4.05
CA MET A 106 -3.53 -0.29 3.26
C MET A 106 -3.21 1.12 3.76
N VAL A 107 -4.16 1.80 4.43
CA VAL A 107 -3.96 3.18 4.92
C VAL A 107 -3.53 3.26 6.38
N ILE A 108 -3.68 2.16 7.13
CA ILE A 108 -3.17 2.04 8.50
C ILE A 108 -1.62 2.06 8.44
N PRO A 109 -0.97 3.00 9.16
CA PRO A 109 0.48 3.16 9.07
C PRO A 109 1.23 1.98 9.70
N GLN A 110 2.44 1.73 9.19
CA GLN A 110 3.35 0.74 9.80
C GLN A 110 3.72 1.13 11.24
N MET A 111 4.06 0.13 12.06
CA MET A 111 4.57 0.36 13.40
C MET A 111 5.90 1.12 13.34
N ILE A 112 6.02 2.20 14.12
CA ILE A 112 7.33 2.82 14.34
C ILE A 112 8.18 1.88 15.20
N ASP A 113 9.47 1.85 14.91
CA ASP A 113 10.44 1.21 15.79
C ASP A 113 10.61 2.05 17.07
N ASP A 114 10.88 1.40 18.20
CA ASP A 114 11.01 2.07 19.50
C ASP A 114 12.19 3.05 19.54
N SER A 115 13.17 2.91 18.63
CA SER A 115 14.28 3.85 18.49
C SER A 115 13.92 5.17 17.80
N VAL A 116 12.75 5.26 17.15
CA VAL A 116 12.36 6.44 16.37
C VAL A 116 11.89 7.56 17.33
N PRO A 117 12.54 8.74 17.33
CA PRO A 117 12.06 9.89 18.08
C PRO A 117 10.64 10.27 17.64
N ILE A 118 9.78 10.57 18.60
CA ILE A 118 8.42 11.02 18.30
C ILE A 118 8.51 12.50 17.96
N GLY A 119 8.07 12.87 16.75
CA GLY A 119 8.00 14.24 16.32
C GLY A 119 6.87 14.50 15.32
N LYS A 120 6.27 15.69 15.39
CA LYS A 120 5.11 16.08 14.58
C LYS A 120 5.48 16.39 13.13
N ASP A 121 6.62 17.05 12.93
CA ASP A 121 7.11 17.47 11.64
C ASP A 121 8.65 17.45 11.60
N ASP A 122 9.21 17.91 10.49
CA ASP A 122 10.64 17.88 10.23
C ASP A 122 11.47 18.76 11.17
N SER A 123 10.85 19.71 11.88
CA SER A 123 11.52 20.56 12.86
C SER A 123 11.91 19.81 14.15
N GLU A 124 11.28 18.66 14.41
CA GLU A 124 11.55 17.82 15.59
C GLU A 124 12.50 16.66 15.27
N ASN A 125 13.04 16.61 14.04
CA ASN A 125 14.08 15.65 13.68
C ASN A 125 15.36 15.87 14.50
N VAL A 126 15.92 14.77 15.00
CA VAL A 126 17.15 14.79 15.80
C VAL A 126 18.35 14.51 14.89
N GLU A 127 19.30 15.45 14.85
CA GLU A 127 20.58 15.24 14.16
C GLU A 127 21.41 14.19 14.91
N LEU A 128 21.73 13.09 14.23
CA LEU A 128 22.54 12.01 14.82
C LEU A 128 24.04 12.21 14.62
N GLU A 129 24.45 12.67 13.44
CA GLU A 129 25.85 12.78 13.06
C GLU A 129 26.05 13.87 12.00
N ARG A 130 27.19 14.58 12.09
CA ARG A 130 27.63 15.61 11.15
C ARG A 130 29.03 15.28 10.64
N PHE A 131 29.21 15.34 9.32
CA PHE A 131 30.51 15.14 8.68
C PHE A 131 30.98 16.42 7.98
N GLY A 132 32.15 16.90 8.40
CA GLY A 132 32.72 18.14 7.89
C GLY A 132 32.03 19.39 8.46
N GLU A 133 32.56 20.55 8.11
CA GLU A 133 32.01 21.84 8.49
C GLU A 133 31.63 22.61 7.22
N PRO A 134 30.43 23.22 7.17
CA PRO A 134 30.01 24.00 6.00
C PRO A 134 30.89 25.24 5.87
N VAL A 135 31.56 25.37 4.73
CA VAL A 135 32.34 26.57 4.40
C VAL A 135 31.39 27.58 3.79
N VAL A 136 31.13 28.67 4.51
CA VAL A 136 30.35 29.81 4.01
C VAL A 136 31.33 30.88 3.51
N PRO A 137 31.39 31.16 2.21
CA PRO A 137 32.23 32.23 1.69
C PRO A 137 31.79 33.62 2.18
N GLU A 138 32.72 34.59 2.17
CA GLU A 138 32.39 35.99 2.52
C GLU A 138 31.57 36.72 1.44
N TRP A 139 31.40 36.10 0.27
CA TRP A 139 30.61 36.61 -0.84
C TRP A 139 29.25 35.91 -0.93
N GLU A 140 28.27 36.60 -1.52
CA GLU A 140 26.92 36.08 -1.72
C GLU A 140 26.95 34.89 -2.68
N VAL A 141 26.58 33.70 -2.19
CA VAL A 141 26.52 32.48 -2.99
C VAL A 141 25.26 32.53 -3.88
N PRO A 142 25.40 32.56 -5.21
CA PRO A 142 24.23 32.59 -6.09
C PRO A 142 23.42 31.30 -5.98
N TYR A 143 22.13 31.37 -6.31
CA TYR A 143 21.31 30.17 -6.38
C TYR A 143 21.83 29.23 -7.48
N HIS A 144 21.72 27.92 -7.28
CA HIS A 144 22.34 26.93 -8.17
C HIS A 144 21.90 27.04 -9.63
N ILE A 145 20.67 27.48 -9.89
CA ILE A 145 20.17 27.74 -11.25
C ILE A 145 20.93 28.90 -11.89
N ASP A 146 21.12 30.02 -11.18
CA ASP A 146 21.82 31.20 -11.69
C ASP A 146 23.26 30.84 -12.07
N ILE A 147 23.92 30.01 -11.25
CA ILE A 147 25.25 29.47 -11.54
C ILE A 147 25.21 28.68 -12.87
N MET A 148 24.24 27.77 -13.04
CA MET A 148 24.13 26.99 -14.28
C MET A 148 23.82 27.86 -15.50
N GLU A 149 23.04 28.93 -15.37
CA GLU A 149 22.78 29.88 -16.44
C GLU A 149 24.04 30.67 -16.84
N MET A 150 24.87 31.08 -15.88
CA MET A 150 26.17 31.73 -16.15
C MET A 150 27.11 30.85 -16.99
N PHE A 151 27.01 29.53 -16.85
CA PHE A 151 27.76 28.56 -17.67
C PHE A 151 27.04 28.15 -18.97
N ASN A 152 25.88 28.74 -19.29
CA ASN A 152 25.01 28.31 -20.38
C ASN A 152 24.67 26.81 -20.30
N GLY A 153 24.61 26.29 -19.08
CA GLY A 153 24.47 24.88 -18.74
C GLY A 153 23.04 24.44 -18.43
N VAL A 154 22.09 25.37 -18.49
CA VAL A 154 20.65 25.08 -18.36
C VAL A 154 19.84 25.86 -19.40
N ASP A 155 18.72 25.28 -19.85
CA ASP A 155 17.72 25.94 -20.69
C ASP A 155 16.33 25.71 -20.07
N LEU A 156 15.88 26.71 -19.30
CA LEU A 156 14.59 26.69 -18.62
C LEU A 156 13.44 27.08 -19.54
N ASP A 157 13.68 27.96 -20.53
CA ASP A 157 12.61 28.46 -21.40
C ASP A 157 12.13 27.39 -22.38
N SER A 158 13.05 26.60 -22.93
CA SER A 158 12.68 25.44 -23.72
C SER A 158 11.99 24.38 -22.86
N ALA A 159 12.44 24.16 -21.62
CA ALA A 159 11.80 23.20 -20.73
C ALA A 159 10.38 23.62 -20.32
N ARG A 160 10.17 24.91 -20.00
CA ARG A 160 8.84 25.47 -19.73
C ARG A 160 7.89 25.33 -20.92
N ARG A 161 8.38 25.58 -22.14
CA ARG A 161 7.58 25.40 -23.37
C ARG A 161 7.20 23.94 -23.61
N THR A 162 8.09 23.00 -23.33
CA THR A 162 7.85 21.57 -23.60
C THR A 162 7.07 20.87 -22.50
N SER A 163 7.37 21.16 -21.23
CA SER A 163 6.93 20.37 -20.08
C SER A 163 6.34 21.19 -18.93
N GLY A 164 6.38 22.52 -19.00
CA GLY A 164 5.82 23.41 -17.97
C GLY A 164 6.78 23.71 -16.81
N ASN A 165 6.24 24.18 -15.69
CA ASN A 165 7.03 24.57 -14.52
C ASN A 165 7.63 23.34 -13.81
N GLY A 166 8.84 23.48 -13.28
CA GLY A 166 9.56 22.41 -12.57
C GLY A 166 10.50 21.58 -13.43
N PHE A 167 10.55 21.82 -14.74
CA PHE A 167 11.45 21.12 -15.68
C PHE A 167 12.60 22.00 -16.16
N TYR A 168 13.72 21.37 -16.53
CA TYR A 168 14.90 22.03 -17.08
C TYR A 168 15.62 21.12 -18.07
N TYR A 169 16.23 21.70 -19.10
CA TYR A 169 17.23 21.01 -19.91
C TYR A 169 18.62 21.33 -19.39
N LEU A 170 19.41 20.31 -19.03
CA LEU A 170 20.83 20.49 -18.76
C LEU A 170 21.63 20.49 -20.07
N LYS A 171 22.67 21.30 -20.14
CA LYS A 171 23.50 21.53 -21.34
C LYS A 171 24.99 21.52 -21.02
N GLY A 172 25.78 21.27 -22.07
CA GLY A 172 27.24 21.41 -22.04
C GLY A 172 27.90 20.65 -20.90
N ASP A 173 28.85 21.29 -20.24
CA ASP A 173 29.62 20.67 -19.16
C ASP A 173 28.78 20.40 -17.89
N ILE A 174 27.69 21.15 -17.67
CA ILE A 174 26.75 20.86 -16.56
C ILE A 174 26.03 19.53 -16.80
N ALA A 175 25.55 19.27 -18.03
CA ALA A 175 24.97 17.97 -18.38
C ALA A 175 25.98 16.82 -18.25
N ARG A 176 27.24 17.05 -18.62
CA ARG A 176 28.32 16.06 -18.47
C ARG A 176 28.63 15.78 -16.99
N LEU A 177 28.65 16.81 -16.16
CA LEU A 177 28.85 16.68 -14.71
C LEU A 177 27.72 15.86 -14.08
N HIS A 178 26.46 16.14 -14.42
CA HIS A 178 25.31 15.35 -13.97
C HIS A 178 25.49 13.86 -14.27
N SER A 179 25.81 13.50 -15.52
CA SER A 179 26.06 12.10 -15.91
C SER A 179 27.25 11.46 -15.19
N SER A 180 28.28 12.26 -14.88
CA SER A 180 29.47 11.79 -14.17
C SER A 180 29.15 11.46 -12.71
N ILE A 181 28.32 12.27 -12.05
CA ILE A 181 27.86 12.03 -10.68
C ILE A 181 27.05 10.73 -10.61
N LEU A 182 26.13 10.50 -11.57
CA LEU A 182 25.37 9.24 -11.65
C LEU A 182 26.30 8.03 -11.81
N SER A 183 27.31 8.14 -12.67
CA SER A 183 28.29 7.06 -12.90
C SER A 183 29.10 6.77 -11.64
N TYR A 184 29.55 7.82 -10.94
CA TYR A 184 30.26 7.68 -9.67
C TYR A 184 29.38 6.98 -8.60
N ALA A 185 28.14 7.42 -8.43
CA ALA A 185 27.22 6.83 -7.44
C ALA A 185 26.94 5.34 -7.74
N ARG A 186 26.72 5.00 -9.03
CA ARG A 186 26.58 3.62 -9.50
C ARG A 186 27.79 2.78 -9.08
N ASP A 187 28.98 3.20 -9.48
CA ASP A 187 30.20 2.43 -9.25
C ASP A 187 30.56 2.34 -7.76
N PHE A 188 30.30 3.40 -7.00
CA PHE A 188 30.42 3.41 -5.55
C PHE A 188 29.55 2.30 -4.90
N MET A 189 28.28 2.18 -5.32
CA MET A 189 27.37 1.16 -4.78
C MET A 189 27.73 -0.25 -5.26
N ILE A 190 28.18 -0.42 -6.51
CA ILE A 190 28.69 -1.72 -7.00
C ILE A 190 29.86 -2.19 -6.13
N ASN A 191 30.80 -1.28 -5.80
CA ASN A 191 31.93 -1.59 -4.94
C ASN A 191 31.54 -1.90 -3.49
N LYS A 192 30.32 -1.57 -3.07
CA LYS A 192 29.72 -1.97 -1.78
C LYS A 192 29.01 -3.32 -1.84
N GLY A 193 29.01 -3.99 -3.00
CA GLY A 193 28.44 -5.33 -3.20
C GLY A 193 27.00 -5.33 -3.73
N PHE A 194 26.47 -4.18 -4.18
CA PHE A 194 25.15 -4.11 -4.79
C PHE A 194 25.22 -4.49 -6.28
N GLU A 195 24.24 -5.27 -6.75
CA GLU A 195 24.07 -5.56 -8.18
C GLU A 195 23.36 -4.40 -8.86
N TYR A 196 23.86 -3.97 -10.02
CA TYR A 196 23.32 -2.84 -10.77
C TYR A 196 22.27 -3.29 -11.79
N PHE A 197 21.05 -2.76 -11.65
CA PHE A 197 19.94 -3.00 -12.56
C PHE A 197 19.49 -1.70 -13.25
N ILE A 198 19.06 -1.82 -14.51
CA ILE A 198 18.28 -0.78 -15.19
C ILE A 198 16.86 -1.33 -15.36
N PRO A 199 15.90 -0.93 -14.51
CA PRO A 199 14.53 -1.41 -14.60
C PRO A 199 13.74 -0.64 -15.68
N PRO A 200 12.55 -1.14 -16.07
CA PRO A 200 11.58 -0.34 -16.80
C PRO A 200 11.18 0.90 -16.00
N PHE A 201 11.03 2.05 -16.68
CA PHE A 201 10.60 3.31 -16.05
C PHE A 201 9.07 3.52 -16.07
N MET A 202 8.35 2.69 -16.83
CA MET A 202 6.90 2.60 -16.80
C MET A 202 6.53 1.27 -16.18
N ILE A 203 5.73 1.32 -15.12
CA ILE A 203 5.31 0.14 -14.36
C ILE A 203 3.79 0.10 -14.22
N HIS A 204 3.23 -1.10 -14.12
CA HIS A 204 1.81 -1.27 -13.90
C HIS A 204 1.41 -0.79 -12.49
N GLY A 205 0.23 -0.18 -12.38
CA GLY A 205 -0.23 0.43 -11.13
C GLY A 205 -0.35 -0.55 -9.95
N ASP A 206 -0.60 -1.83 -10.21
CA ASP A 206 -0.63 -2.89 -9.21
C ASP A 206 0.75 -3.13 -8.56
N VAL A 207 1.85 -2.98 -9.30
CA VAL A 207 3.22 -3.03 -8.74
C VAL A 207 3.41 -1.91 -7.73
N VAL A 208 2.91 -0.72 -8.05
CA VAL A 208 3.04 0.46 -7.20
C VAL A 208 2.24 0.32 -5.91
N LYS A 209 1.10 -0.41 -5.93
CA LYS A 209 0.24 -0.64 -4.74
C LYS A 209 0.97 -1.36 -3.62
N GLY A 210 2.07 -2.05 -3.95
CA GLY A 210 2.92 -2.68 -2.96
C GLY A 210 3.81 -1.71 -2.17
N VAL A 211 4.07 -0.50 -2.68
CA VAL A 211 5.12 0.39 -2.16
C VAL A 211 4.64 1.78 -1.72
N MET A 212 3.47 2.24 -2.15
CA MET A 212 2.92 3.54 -1.76
C MET A 212 1.40 3.52 -1.63
N SER A 213 0.84 4.52 -0.94
CA SER A 213 -0.62 4.63 -0.77
C SER A 213 -1.31 5.18 -2.03
N PHE A 214 -2.59 4.87 -2.21
CA PHE A 214 -3.38 5.36 -3.35
C PHE A 214 -3.40 6.89 -3.47
N LYS A 215 -3.49 7.60 -2.33
CA LYS A 215 -3.50 9.07 -2.32
C LYS A 215 -2.16 9.65 -2.76
N GLU A 216 -1.05 9.00 -2.44
CA GLU A 216 0.28 9.41 -2.91
C GLU A 216 0.44 9.12 -4.39
N MET A 217 -0.06 7.99 -4.89
CA MET A 217 -0.03 7.68 -6.33
C MET A 217 -0.71 8.75 -7.17
N GLU A 218 -1.95 9.10 -6.82
CA GLU A 218 -2.74 10.07 -7.60
C GLU A 218 -2.08 11.45 -7.70
N ASN A 219 -1.27 11.83 -6.69
CA ASN A 219 -0.66 13.15 -6.63
C ASN A 219 0.81 13.18 -7.08
N MET A 220 1.51 12.05 -7.05
CA MET A 220 2.96 11.99 -7.26
C MET A 220 3.38 11.20 -8.50
N MET A 221 2.47 10.49 -9.14
CA MET A 221 2.76 9.72 -10.36
C MET A 221 2.24 10.41 -11.63
N TYR A 222 2.98 10.20 -12.72
CA TYR A 222 2.58 10.58 -14.08
C TYR A 222 1.78 9.46 -14.77
#